data_AF-B9TM22-F1
#
_entry.id   AF-B9TM22-F1
#
_cell.length_a   1.000
_cell.length_b   1.000
_cell.length_c   1.000
_cell.angle_alpha   90.00
_cell.angle_beta   90.00
_cell.angle_gamma   90.00
#
_symmetry.space_group_name_H-M   'P 1'
#
loop_
_entity.id
_entity.type
_entity.pdbx_description
1 polymer ?
#
loop_
_entity_poly.entity_id
_entity_poly.type
_entity_poly.pdbx_seq_one_letter_code
_entity_poly.pdbx_strand_id
1 'polypeptide(L)'
;MDRLARVLCERGIAVLRFNWAYLDVTPKGAPSDDLSVELAELQAVIAFARDDARLRTDRLVVAGKSMGSVVAARAFAADASLAGAVLLTPLLSQPGAAPLATTDGAERYYGELRADHRPSLLVSGDQDPYCDPRDLHRFATASTAAMRVAVVDGDHGFGTPGLTGDAADAALARSHDVVARRVADFMDTAFG
;
A
#
# COMPACT_ATOMS: atom_id res chain seq x y z
N MET A 1 3.61 -6.84 9.01
CA MET A 1 2.62 -7.15 7.94
C MET A 1 1.85 -8.45 8.16
N ASP A 2 2.42 -9.49 8.78
CA ASP A 2 1.69 -10.74 9.12
C ASP A 2 0.38 -10.49 9.87
N ARG A 3 0.40 -9.50 10.77
CA ARG A 3 -0.77 -9.09 11.55
C ARG A 3 -1.94 -8.62 10.68
N LEU A 4 -1.67 -7.85 9.63
CA LEU A 4 -2.68 -7.40 8.67
C LEU A 4 -3.35 -8.60 8.00
N ALA A 5 -2.55 -9.52 7.46
CA ALA A 5 -3.08 -10.70 6.79
C ALA A 5 -3.96 -11.53 7.72
N ARG A 6 -3.53 -11.74 8.97
CA ARG A 6 -4.31 -12.47 9.97
C ARG A 6 -5.67 -11.83 10.25
N VAL A 7 -5.71 -10.51 10.48
CA VAL A 7 -6.96 -9.79 10.76
C VAL A 7 -7.92 -9.83 9.57
N LEU A 8 -7.41 -9.70 8.34
CA LEU A 8 -8.23 -9.82 7.13
C LEU A 8 -8.80 -11.23 6.97
N CYS A 9 -7.98 -12.27 7.17
CA CYS A 9 -8.45 -13.66 7.14
C CYS A 9 -9.50 -13.95 8.24
N GLU A 10 -9.33 -13.39 9.44
CA GLU A 10 -10.32 -13.47 10.54
C GLU A 10 -11.67 -12.82 10.14
N ARG A 11 -11.68 -11.89 9.18
CA ARG A 11 -12.90 -11.30 8.59
C ARG A 11 -13.37 -11.99 7.30
N GLY A 12 -12.83 -13.16 6.96
CA GLY A 12 -13.23 -13.92 5.76
C GLY A 12 -12.67 -13.37 4.45
N ILE A 13 -11.67 -12.50 4.50
CA ILE A 13 -10.99 -11.95 3.33
C ILE A 13 -9.74 -12.78 3.06
N ALA A 14 -9.68 -13.44 1.91
CA ALA A 14 -8.49 -14.16 1.48
C ALA A 14 -7.33 -13.19 1.19
N VAL A 15 -6.14 -13.49 1.71
CA VAL A 15 -4.94 -12.67 1.52
C VAL A 15 -3.84 -13.49 0.86
N LEU A 16 -3.44 -13.09 -0.34
CA LEU A 16 -2.29 -13.63 -1.03
C LEU A 16 -1.08 -12.78 -0.69
N ARG A 17 -0.03 -13.43 -0.18
CA ARG A 17 1.27 -12.82 0.08
C ARG A 17 2.32 -13.56 -0.73
N PHE A 18 3.26 -12.80 -1.24
CA PHE A 18 4.39 -13.32 -2.00
C PHE A 18 5.64 -12.53 -1.65
N ASN A 19 6.79 -13.08 -2.00
CA ASN A 19 8.07 -12.39 -1.95
C ASN A 19 8.44 -11.94 -3.37
N TRP A 20 9.06 -10.78 -3.48
CA TRP A 20 9.72 -10.37 -4.72
C TRP A 20 10.91 -11.30 -5.01
N ALA A 21 11.14 -11.69 -6.26
CA ALA A 21 12.17 -12.70 -6.56
C ALA A 21 13.58 -12.23 -6.15
N TYR A 22 13.85 -10.92 -6.19
CA TYR A 22 15.13 -10.37 -5.75
C TYR A 22 15.41 -10.59 -4.25
N LEU A 23 14.40 -10.88 -3.42
CA LEU A 23 14.57 -11.21 -2.01
C LEU A 23 14.93 -12.68 -1.76
N ASP A 24 14.66 -13.56 -2.74
CA ASP A 24 14.84 -15.01 -2.62
C ASP A 24 16.20 -15.50 -3.17
N VAL A 25 17.03 -14.59 -3.69
CA VAL A 25 18.41 -14.88 -4.13
C VAL A 25 19.44 -14.58 -3.03
N THR A 26 20.61 -15.22 -3.09
CA THR A 26 21.73 -15.00 -2.14
C THR A 26 23.01 -14.59 -2.88
N PRO A 27 23.56 -13.39 -2.63
CA PRO A 27 23.05 -12.33 -1.74
C PRO A 27 21.72 -11.74 -2.25
N LYS A 28 20.94 -11.12 -1.36
CA LYS A 28 19.69 -10.44 -1.75
C LYS A 28 19.97 -9.39 -2.83
N GLY A 29 19.15 -9.39 -3.85
CA GLY A 29 19.19 -8.43 -4.94
C GLY A 29 18.55 -7.09 -4.57
N ALA A 30 18.43 -6.24 -5.59
CA ALA A 30 17.69 -4.99 -5.56
C ALA A 30 16.52 -5.08 -6.56
N PRO A 31 15.45 -4.27 -6.37
CA PRO A 31 14.40 -4.16 -7.37
C PRO A 31 14.93 -3.63 -8.70
N SER A 32 14.20 -3.84 -9.80
CA SER A 32 14.60 -3.26 -11.09
C SER A 32 14.51 -1.73 -11.08
N ASP A 33 15.38 -1.05 -11.84
CA ASP A 33 15.47 0.42 -11.85
C ASP A 33 14.13 1.10 -12.16
N ASP A 34 13.32 0.48 -13.01
CA ASP A 34 12.03 0.97 -13.47
C ASP A 34 10.82 0.28 -12.82
N LEU A 35 11.05 -0.70 -11.92
CA LEU A 35 10.05 -1.57 -11.31
C LEU A 35 9.22 -2.44 -12.29
N SER A 36 9.70 -2.64 -13.53
CA SER A 36 9.00 -3.47 -14.52
C SER A 36 8.97 -4.95 -14.14
N VAL A 37 10.03 -5.45 -13.51
CA VAL A 37 10.11 -6.85 -13.03
C VAL A 37 9.09 -7.07 -11.92
N GLU A 38 9.06 -6.18 -10.92
CA GLU A 38 8.13 -6.28 -9.80
C GLU A 38 6.67 -6.10 -10.26
N LEU A 39 6.41 -5.26 -11.26
CA LEU A 39 5.08 -5.16 -11.87
C LEU A 39 4.66 -6.48 -12.51
N ALA A 40 5.53 -7.13 -13.28
CA ALA A 40 5.26 -8.42 -13.89
C ALA A 40 5.02 -9.52 -12.83
N GLU A 41 5.78 -9.50 -11.73
CA GLU A 41 5.58 -10.42 -10.61
C GLU A 41 4.22 -10.23 -9.93
N LEU A 42 3.81 -8.99 -9.66
CA LEU A 42 2.49 -8.71 -9.10
C LEU A 42 1.36 -9.11 -10.08
N GLN A 43 1.54 -8.86 -11.38
CA GLN A 43 0.59 -9.30 -12.41
C GLN A 43 0.46 -10.83 -12.46
N ALA A 44 1.55 -11.58 -12.29
CA ALA A 44 1.51 -13.03 -12.19
C ALA A 44 0.73 -13.52 -10.96
N VAL A 45 0.87 -12.84 -9.81
CA VAL A 45 0.09 -13.14 -8.60
C VAL A 45 -1.40 -12.82 -8.80
N ILE A 46 -1.73 -11.72 -9.48
CA ILE A 46 -3.11 -11.38 -9.84
C ILE A 46 -3.71 -12.45 -10.77
N ALA A 47 -2.95 -12.90 -11.78
CA ALA A 47 -3.39 -13.97 -12.67
C ALA A 47 -3.64 -15.28 -11.91
N PHE A 48 -2.72 -15.67 -11.03
CA PHE A 48 -2.90 -16.82 -10.14
C PHE A 48 -4.17 -16.70 -9.28
N ALA A 49 -4.45 -15.51 -8.73
CA ALA A 49 -5.65 -15.28 -7.94
C ALA A 49 -6.95 -15.39 -8.77
N ARG A 50 -6.90 -15.06 -10.06
CA ARG A 50 -8.06 -15.19 -10.98
C ARG A 50 -8.40 -16.63 -11.33
N ASP A 51 -7.38 -17.48 -11.40
CA ASP A 51 -7.56 -18.88 -11.76
C ASP A 51 -7.97 -19.76 -10.56
N ASP A 52 -7.88 -19.25 -9.34
CA ASP A 52 -8.27 -19.97 -8.13
C ASP A 52 -9.79 -19.90 -7.89
N ALA A 53 -10.47 -21.02 -8.13
CA ALA A 53 -11.93 -21.13 -7.97
C ALA A 53 -12.46 -20.89 -6.55
N ARG A 54 -11.58 -20.81 -5.53
CA ARG A 54 -11.96 -20.48 -4.15
C ARG A 54 -12.08 -18.97 -3.94
N LEU A 55 -11.57 -18.15 -4.87
CA LEU A 55 -11.50 -16.71 -4.76
C LEU A 55 -12.59 -16.02 -5.58
N ARG A 56 -13.03 -14.87 -5.06
CA ARG A 56 -13.95 -13.97 -5.76
C ARG A 56 -13.17 -13.06 -6.70
N THR A 57 -13.13 -13.42 -7.97
CA THR A 57 -12.37 -12.70 -9.00
C THR A 57 -12.92 -11.32 -9.31
N ASP A 58 -14.21 -11.08 -9.02
CA ASP A 58 -14.90 -9.78 -9.12
C ASP A 58 -14.55 -8.81 -7.98
N ARG A 59 -13.82 -9.26 -6.96
CA ARG A 59 -13.48 -8.49 -5.74
C ARG A 59 -11.99 -8.50 -5.42
N LEU A 60 -11.14 -8.61 -6.44
CA LEU A 60 -9.69 -8.57 -6.25
C LEU A 60 -9.21 -7.14 -5.96
N VAL A 61 -8.48 -6.99 -4.86
CA VAL A 61 -7.87 -5.73 -4.43
C VAL A 61 -6.35 -5.94 -4.37
N VAL A 62 -5.60 -5.01 -4.94
CA VAL A 62 -4.14 -5.01 -4.85
C VAL A 62 -3.68 -4.19 -3.68
N ALA A 63 -2.63 -4.63 -3.00
CA ALA A 63 -2.06 -3.92 -1.87
C ALA A 63 -0.55 -3.89 -1.96
N GLY A 64 0.05 -2.80 -1.50
CA GLY A 64 1.50 -2.64 -1.51
C GLY A 64 1.98 -1.68 -0.45
N LYS A 65 3.18 -1.93 0.09
CA LYS A 65 3.84 -1.06 1.07
C LYS A 65 5.09 -0.42 0.48
N SER A 66 5.32 0.87 0.70
CA SER A 66 6.53 1.59 0.25
C SER A 66 6.71 1.43 -1.26
N MET A 67 7.85 0.94 -1.75
CA MET A 67 8.05 0.57 -3.17
C MET A 67 6.91 -0.29 -3.71
N GLY A 68 6.42 -1.26 -2.94
CA GLY A 68 5.30 -2.12 -3.35
C GLY A 68 4.00 -1.35 -3.57
N SER A 69 3.82 -0.18 -2.92
CA SER A 69 2.64 0.67 -3.17
C SER A 69 2.69 1.33 -4.55
N VAL A 70 3.89 1.66 -5.05
CA VAL A 70 4.08 2.14 -6.43
C VAL A 70 3.73 1.03 -7.42
N VAL A 71 4.21 -0.18 -7.17
CA VAL A 71 3.93 -1.35 -8.02
C VAL A 71 2.43 -1.68 -8.02
N ALA A 72 1.78 -1.67 -6.84
CA ALA A 72 0.35 -1.89 -6.70
C ALA A 72 -0.47 -0.81 -7.42
N ALA A 73 -0.08 0.46 -7.33
CA ALA A 73 -0.74 1.55 -8.05
C ALA A 73 -0.67 1.37 -9.57
N ARG A 74 0.49 0.99 -10.11
CA ARG A 74 0.66 0.71 -11.54
C ARG A 74 -0.16 -0.49 -12.01
N ALA A 75 -0.11 -1.59 -11.26
CA ALA A 75 -0.94 -2.76 -11.56
C ALA A 75 -2.43 -2.41 -11.52
N PHE A 76 -2.84 -1.60 -10.54
CA PHE A 76 -4.20 -1.12 -10.42
C PHE A 76 -4.63 -0.30 -11.63
N ALA A 77 -3.87 0.74 -11.98
CA ALA A 77 -4.17 1.61 -13.11
C ALA A 77 -4.21 0.85 -14.45
N ALA A 78 -3.33 -0.12 -14.65
CA ALA A 78 -3.25 -0.91 -15.87
C ALA A 78 -4.38 -1.96 -16.02
N ASP A 79 -5.05 -2.34 -14.92
CA ASP A 79 -6.04 -3.42 -14.92
C ASP A 79 -7.37 -2.95 -14.32
N ALA A 80 -8.29 -2.57 -15.21
CA ALA A 80 -9.63 -2.06 -14.86
C ALA A 80 -10.52 -3.08 -14.12
N SER A 81 -10.18 -4.37 -14.13
CA SER A 81 -10.98 -5.41 -13.46
C SER A 81 -10.65 -5.56 -11.97
N LEU A 82 -9.57 -4.95 -11.50
CA LEU A 82 -9.30 -4.85 -10.06
C LEU A 82 -10.34 -3.93 -9.40
N ALA A 83 -10.91 -4.39 -8.29
CA ALA A 83 -11.98 -3.72 -7.57
C ALA A 83 -11.47 -2.52 -6.75
N GLY A 84 -10.21 -2.55 -6.30
CA GLY A 84 -9.62 -1.44 -5.54
C GLY A 84 -8.14 -1.61 -5.27
N ALA A 85 -7.57 -0.61 -4.59
CA ALA A 85 -6.17 -0.60 -4.16
C ALA A 85 -6.00 -0.20 -2.69
N VAL A 86 -4.99 -0.76 -2.02
CA VAL A 86 -4.54 -0.37 -0.68
C VAL A 86 -3.06 -0.01 -0.71
N LEU A 87 -2.76 1.27 -0.54
CA LEU A 87 -1.41 1.83 -0.61
C LEU A 87 -0.91 2.16 0.80
N LEU A 88 0.04 1.38 1.30
CA LEU A 88 0.60 1.53 2.64
C LEU A 88 1.94 2.29 2.56
N THR A 89 2.08 3.34 3.37
CA THR A 89 3.22 4.26 3.40
C THR A 89 3.65 4.66 1.98
N PRO A 90 2.76 5.32 1.19
CA PRO A 90 3.02 5.65 -0.21
C PRO A 90 4.14 6.69 -0.34
N LEU A 91 4.97 6.56 -1.37
CA LEU A 91 6.10 7.44 -1.63
C LEU A 91 5.68 8.75 -2.32
N LEU A 92 5.17 9.73 -1.57
CA LEU A 92 4.72 11.01 -2.14
C LEU A 92 5.85 12.03 -2.31
N SER A 93 6.92 11.92 -1.52
CA SER A 93 8.06 12.83 -1.54
C SER A 93 9.40 12.10 -1.42
N GLN A 94 10.47 12.77 -1.84
CA GLN A 94 11.84 12.40 -1.50
C GLN A 94 12.18 12.94 -0.09
N PRO A 95 12.88 12.18 0.77
CA PRO A 95 13.28 12.66 2.09
C PRO A 95 14.11 13.95 1.98
N GLY A 96 13.73 14.99 2.74
CA GLY A 96 14.45 16.26 2.76
C GLY A 96 14.22 17.18 1.54
N ALA A 97 13.33 16.81 0.62
CA ALA A 97 12.95 17.69 -0.49
C ALA A 97 12.05 18.84 0.01
N ALA A 98 12.27 20.04 -0.54
CA ALA A 98 11.43 21.21 -0.23
C ALA A 98 9.97 20.98 -0.70
N PRO A 99 8.97 21.63 -0.09
CA PRO A 99 7.54 21.45 -0.42
C PRO A 99 7.13 21.70 -1.88
N LEU A 100 7.97 22.37 -2.68
CA LEU A 100 7.77 22.58 -4.12
C LEU A 100 8.31 21.43 -4.99
N ALA A 101 9.20 20.60 -4.44
CA ALA A 101 9.74 19.40 -5.10
C ALA A 101 8.90 18.14 -4.80
N THR A 102 7.83 18.25 -4.01
CA THR A 102 6.97 17.12 -3.60
C THR A 102 5.93 16.75 -4.66
N THR A 103 5.53 17.68 -5.54
CA THR A 103 4.58 17.39 -6.62
C THR A 103 5.13 16.40 -7.64
N ASP A 104 6.45 16.31 -7.81
CA ASP A 104 7.07 15.41 -8.79
C ASP A 104 6.99 13.93 -8.35
N GLY A 105 7.18 13.64 -7.07
CA GLY A 105 7.14 12.26 -6.54
C GLY A 105 5.76 11.63 -6.61
N ALA A 106 4.75 12.33 -6.08
CA ALA A 106 3.37 11.85 -6.09
C ALA A 106 2.82 11.70 -7.52
N GLU A 107 3.11 12.64 -8.41
CA GLU A 107 2.69 12.56 -9.81
C GLU A 107 3.38 11.40 -10.54
N ARG A 108 4.70 11.28 -10.38
CA ARG A 108 5.50 10.23 -11.01
C ARG A 108 5.04 8.82 -10.65
N TYR A 109 4.62 8.61 -9.41
CA TYR A 109 4.28 7.26 -8.93
C TYR A 109 2.78 6.97 -8.93
N TYR A 110 1.93 7.98 -8.79
CA TYR A 110 0.49 7.80 -8.59
C TYR A 110 -0.39 8.73 -9.45
N GLY A 111 0.19 9.47 -10.40
CA GLY A 111 -0.56 10.42 -11.25
C GLY A 111 -1.72 9.78 -12.00
N GLU A 112 -1.55 8.54 -12.47
CA GLU A 112 -2.59 7.75 -13.14
C GLU A 112 -3.82 7.52 -12.26
N LEU A 113 -3.66 7.49 -10.93
CA LEU A 113 -4.77 7.29 -10.01
C LEU A 113 -5.68 8.51 -9.89
N ARG A 114 -5.26 9.70 -10.35
CA ARG A 114 -6.04 10.93 -10.17
C ARG A 114 -7.40 10.89 -10.85
N ALA A 115 -7.48 10.19 -11.99
CA ALA A 115 -8.70 10.03 -12.78
C ALA A 115 -9.43 8.70 -12.52
N ASP A 116 -8.91 7.86 -11.62
CA ASP A 116 -9.47 6.55 -11.34
C ASP A 116 -10.61 6.65 -10.32
N HIS A 117 -11.81 6.19 -10.65
CA HIS A 117 -12.96 6.29 -9.72
C HIS A 117 -13.12 5.10 -8.78
N ARG A 118 -12.30 4.06 -8.93
CA ARG A 118 -12.42 2.84 -8.14
C ARG A 118 -11.92 3.07 -6.71
N PRO A 119 -12.53 2.41 -5.70
CA PRO A 119 -12.16 2.59 -4.30
C PRO A 119 -10.67 2.36 -4.04
N SER A 120 -10.03 3.32 -3.37
CA SER A 120 -8.63 3.20 -2.95
C SER A 120 -8.47 3.66 -1.51
N LEU A 121 -7.61 2.98 -0.75
CA LEU A 121 -7.22 3.38 0.61
C LEU A 121 -5.73 3.69 0.63
N LEU A 122 -5.37 4.88 1.10
CA LEU A 122 -4.00 5.27 1.39
C LEU A 122 -3.80 5.31 2.91
N VAL A 123 -2.79 4.61 3.41
CA VAL A 123 -2.47 4.57 4.85
C VAL A 123 -1.04 5.03 5.05
N SER A 124 -0.81 6.02 5.92
CA SER A 124 0.55 6.45 6.25
C SER A 124 0.76 6.61 7.76
N GLY A 125 2.02 6.50 8.17
CA GLY A 125 2.46 6.93 9.48
C GLY A 125 2.44 8.46 9.59
N ASP A 126 2.11 9.00 10.76
CA ASP A 126 2.09 10.45 11.02
C ASP A 126 3.49 11.08 11.03
N GLN A 127 4.54 10.26 11.19
CA GLN A 127 5.95 10.64 11.15
C GLN A 127 6.69 10.06 9.92
N ASP A 128 5.99 9.71 8.84
CA ASP A 128 6.61 9.17 7.63
C ASP A 128 7.40 10.26 6.85
N PRO A 129 8.74 10.17 6.72
CA PRO A 129 9.53 11.17 6.00
C PRO A 129 9.31 11.17 4.47
N TYR A 130 8.66 10.15 3.91
CA TYR A 130 8.31 10.04 2.49
C TYR A 130 6.86 10.44 2.20
N CYS A 131 6.07 10.70 3.24
CA CYS A 131 4.64 10.91 3.12
C CYS A 131 4.09 11.77 4.27
N ASP A 132 4.30 13.09 4.20
CA ASP A 132 3.67 14.02 5.14
C ASP A 132 2.14 13.87 5.06
N PRO A 133 1.43 13.71 6.19
CA PRO A 133 -0.02 13.56 6.21
C PRO A 133 -0.78 14.66 5.44
N ARG A 134 -0.29 15.89 5.42
CA ARG A 134 -0.91 17.01 4.68
C ARG A 134 -0.77 16.81 3.18
N ASP A 135 0.37 16.32 2.72
CA ASP A 135 0.59 16.01 1.30
C ASP A 135 -0.24 14.80 0.87
N LEU A 136 -0.39 13.80 1.76
CA LEU A 136 -1.29 12.66 1.54
C LEU A 136 -2.74 13.09 1.38
N HIS A 137 -3.23 13.93 2.28
CA HIS A 137 -4.58 14.50 2.16
C HIS A 137 -4.72 15.37 0.91
N ARG A 138 -3.73 16.22 0.58
CA ARG A 138 -3.76 17.03 -0.64
C ARG A 138 -3.85 16.15 -1.88
N PHE A 139 -3.03 15.10 -1.97
CA PHE A 139 -3.05 14.15 -3.07
C PHE A 139 -4.43 13.50 -3.23
N ALA A 140 -5.01 12.99 -2.13
CA ALA A 140 -6.33 12.36 -2.16
C ALA A 140 -7.45 13.35 -2.55
N THR A 141 -7.43 14.58 -2.04
CA THR A 141 -8.46 15.59 -2.34
C THR A 141 -8.34 16.21 -3.74
N ALA A 142 -7.13 16.19 -4.33
CA ALA A 142 -6.91 16.67 -5.70
C ALA A 142 -7.37 15.66 -6.76
N SER A 143 -7.70 14.43 -6.36
CA SER A 143 -8.20 13.40 -7.25
C SER A 143 -9.73 13.47 -7.36
N THR A 144 -10.25 13.09 -8.52
CA THR A 144 -11.68 12.82 -8.70
C THR A 144 -12.08 11.42 -8.20
N ALA A 145 -11.12 10.67 -7.67
CA ALA A 145 -11.24 9.32 -7.16
C ALA A 145 -11.91 9.23 -5.78
N ALA A 146 -12.49 8.07 -5.49
CA ALA A 146 -12.90 7.67 -4.15
C ALA A 146 -11.69 7.23 -3.29
N MET A 147 -10.68 8.10 -3.14
CA MET A 147 -9.52 7.86 -2.28
C MET A 147 -9.87 8.14 -0.83
N ARG A 148 -9.71 7.13 0.03
CA ARG A 148 -9.79 7.26 1.49
C ARG A 148 -8.39 7.36 2.05
N VAL A 149 -8.25 8.15 3.11
CA VAL A 149 -6.97 8.34 3.80
C VAL A 149 -7.11 7.87 5.24
N ALA A 150 -6.12 7.12 5.72
CA ALA A 150 -5.93 6.81 7.13
C ALA A 150 -4.51 7.19 7.56
N VAL A 151 -4.41 7.98 8.62
CA VAL A 151 -3.12 8.30 9.26
C VAL A 151 -3.08 7.56 10.59
N VAL A 152 -1.95 6.92 10.88
CA VAL A 152 -1.71 6.14 12.11
C VAL A 152 -0.43 6.60 12.77
N ASP A 153 -0.28 6.34 14.07
CA ASP A 153 0.98 6.64 14.76
C ASP A 153 2.13 5.82 14.17
N GLY A 154 3.24 6.49 13.82
CA GLY A 154 4.48 5.85 13.41
C GLY A 154 5.14 6.46 12.18
N ASP A 155 6.28 5.90 11.80
CA ASP A 155 7.09 6.29 10.66
C ASP A 155 6.75 5.48 9.39
N HIS A 156 7.65 5.50 8.40
CA HIS A 156 7.54 4.72 7.17
C HIS A 156 7.45 3.20 7.39
N GLY A 157 7.95 2.70 8.52
CA GLY A 157 7.82 1.31 8.97
C GLY A 157 6.61 1.06 9.86
N PHE A 158 5.83 2.10 10.18
CA PHE A 158 4.86 2.16 11.28
C PHE A 158 5.50 1.98 12.68
N GLY A 159 6.80 2.18 12.81
CA GLY A 159 7.50 2.21 14.08
C GLY A 159 7.42 3.60 14.71
N THR A 160 7.52 3.69 16.04
CA THR A 160 7.54 4.99 16.72
C THR A 160 8.98 5.49 16.86
N PRO A 161 9.37 6.61 16.22
CA PRO A 161 10.72 7.13 16.34
C PRO A 161 11.10 7.40 17.81
N GLY A 162 12.34 7.07 18.17
CA GLY A 162 12.89 7.29 19.51
C GLY A 162 12.54 6.22 20.55
N LEU A 163 11.65 5.27 20.26
CA LEU A 163 11.46 4.09 21.10
C LEU A 163 12.45 2.98 20.74
N THR A 164 12.81 2.16 21.73
CA THR A 164 13.68 0.99 21.56
C THR A 164 13.17 -0.20 22.40
N GLY A 165 13.65 -1.40 22.09
CA GLY A 165 13.31 -2.64 22.81
C GLY A 165 11.81 -2.92 22.85
N ASP A 166 11.35 -3.53 23.95
CA ASP A 166 9.96 -3.94 24.15
C ASP A 166 8.94 -2.81 23.95
N ALA A 167 9.32 -1.57 24.28
CA ALA A 167 8.45 -0.41 24.09
C ALA A 167 8.23 -0.10 22.61
N ALA A 168 9.27 -0.22 21.77
CA ALA A 168 9.17 -0.08 20.32
C ALA A 168 8.34 -1.21 19.71
N ASP A 169 8.57 -2.45 20.14
CA ASP A 169 7.84 -3.62 19.64
C ASP A 169 6.34 -3.52 19.98
N ALA A 170 6.01 -3.11 21.21
CA ALA A 170 4.63 -2.89 21.62
C ALA A 170 3.96 -1.74 20.85
N ALA A 171 4.68 -0.66 20.56
CA ALA A 171 4.16 0.44 19.76
C ALA A 171 3.91 0.02 18.31
N LEU A 172 4.88 -0.65 17.68
CA LEU A 172 4.75 -1.20 16.33
C LEU A 172 3.58 -2.18 16.22
N ALA A 173 3.38 -3.05 17.22
CA ALA A 173 2.25 -3.96 17.25
C ALA A 173 0.90 -3.21 17.28
N ARG A 174 0.79 -2.14 18.08
CA ARG A 174 -0.41 -1.28 18.11
C ARG A 174 -0.66 -0.59 16.78
N SER A 175 0.38 -0.02 16.17
CA SER A 175 0.26 0.63 14.85
C SER A 175 -0.19 -0.36 13.79
N HIS A 176 0.40 -1.56 13.74
CA HIS A 176 -0.05 -2.64 12.86
C HIS A 176 -1.51 -3.06 13.11
N ASP A 177 -1.99 -3.09 14.37
CA ASP A 177 -3.38 -3.37 14.69
C ASP A 177 -4.35 -2.29 14.21
N VAL A 178 -3.93 -1.02 14.28
CA VAL A 178 -4.71 0.08 13.70
C VAL A 178 -4.75 -0.03 12.18
N VAL A 179 -3.60 -0.21 11.52
CA VAL A 179 -3.52 -0.40 10.06
C VAL A 179 -4.43 -1.56 9.63
N ALA A 180 -4.33 -2.70 10.31
CA ALA A 180 -5.13 -3.88 10.00
C ALA A 180 -6.63 -3.61 10.08
N ARG A 181 -7.09 -2.92 11.13
CA ARG A 181 -8.50 -2.52 11.26
C ARG A 181 -8.92 -1.54 10.18
N ARG A 182 -8.11 -0.53 9.86
CA ARG A 182 -8.43 0.44 8.80
C ARG A 182 -8.58 -0.20 7.43
N VAL A 183 -7.70 -1.15 7.10
CA VAL A 183 -7.81 -1.91 5.85
C VAL A 183 -9.05 -2.80 5.89
N ALA A 184 -9.30 -3.53 6.97
CA ALA A 184 -10.48 -4.39 7.11
C ALA A 184 -11.79 -3.60 6.97
N ASP A 185 -11.91 -2.46 7.67
CA ASP A 185 -13.08 -1.59 7.60
C ASP A 185 -13.26 -1.01 6.19
N PHE A 186 -12.16 -0.69 5.48
CA PHE A 186 -12.22 -0.30 4.07
C PHE A 186 -12.78 -1.43 3.20
N MET A 187 -12.28 -2.66 3.38
CA MET A 187 -12.75 -3.82 2.62
C MET A 187 -14.25 -4.05 2.83
N ASP A 188 -14.71 -3.99 4.07
CA ASP A 188 -16.12 -4.19 4.43
C ASP A 188 -17.03 -3.07 3.87
N THR A 189 -16.57 -1.83 3.87
CA THR A 189 -17.40 -0.68 3.44
C THR A 189 -17.31 -0.36 1.95
N ALA A 190 -16.25 -0.81 1.26
CA ALA A 190 -16.10 -0.63 -0.18
C ALA A 190 -16.63 -1.82 -0.98
N PHE A 191 -16.62 -3.03 -0.39
CA PHE A 191 -16.94 -4.27 -1.10
C PHE A 191 -17.87 -5.22 -0.35
N GLY A 192 -18.30 -4.89 0.88
CA GLY A 192 -19.24 -5.69 1.67
C GLY A 192 -20.61 -5.85 1.02
#